data_AF-A0A076PXN6-F1
#
_entry.id   AF-A0A076PXN6-F1
#
_cell.length_a   1.000
_cell.length_b   1.000
_cell.length_c   1.000
_cell.angle_alpha   90.00
_cell.angle_beta   90.00
_cell.angle_gamma   90.00
#
_symmetry.space_group_name_H-M   'P 1'
#
loop_
_entity.id
_entity.type
_entity.pdbx_description
1 polymer ?
#
loop_
_entity_poly.entity_id
_entity_poly.type
_entity_poly.pdbx_seq_one_letter_code
_entity_poly.pdbx_strand_id
1 'polypeptide(L)'
;MFVNQFGNSGTARTTITTASPLGQSIENIEMCAVAQNSESGPGVAFGPIPGTCYSGFPTAVNATCSIDTPELLLDHGSLNPLEVNGNVKEMDVDISCSPDVTVSVFTAGGNVLLFGNGSISSTITIDGQNPRRALISGSRTFKLKSVLGASGTPMPSNYGNSTTLLINIE
;
A
#
# COMPACT_ATOMS: atom_id res chain seq x y z
N MET A 1 14.72 12.78 15.03
CA MET A 1 14.16 12.59 16.39
C MET A 1 13.52 13.89 16.83
N PHE A 2 12.20 13.98 16.78
CA PHE A 2 11.38 14.91 17.54
C PHE A 2 10.08 14.16 17.83
N VAL A 3 9.89 13.77 19.09
CA VAL A 3 8.67 13.11 19.57
C VAL A 3 7.94 14.15 20.40
N ASN A 4 6.88 14.75 19.83
CA ASN A 4 5.98 15.58 20.64
C ASN A 4 5.00 14.67 21.36
N GLN A 5 4.99 14.84 22.68
CA GLN A 5 4.18 14.16 23.67
C GLN A 5 2.73 14.68 23.59
N PHE A 6 1.75 13.85 23.98
CA PHE A 6 0.29 14.15 24.05
C PHE A 6 -0.59 13.84 22.83
N GLY A 7 -0.43 12.65 22.24
CA GLY A 7 -1.52 12.01 21.47
C GLY A 7 -2.40 11.17 22.39
N ASN A 8 -3.72 11.38 22.37
CA ASN A 8 -4.67 10.42 22.94
C ASN A 8 -5.14 9.49 21.82
N SER A 9 -5.02 8.18 22.04
CA SER A 9 -5.64 7.16 21.18
C SER A 9 -6.99 6.76 21.77
N GLY A 10 -7.99 6.62 20.91
CA GLY A 10 -9.32 6.18 21.30
C GLY A 10 -10.03 5.47 20.16
N THR A 11 -10.99 4.62 20.50
CA THR A 11 -11.90 4.02 19.53
C THR A 11 -13.12 4.92 19.38
N ALA A 12 -13.34 5.41 18.15
CA ALA A 12 -14.57 6.10 17.80
C ALA A 12 -15.52 5.07 17.20
N ARG A 13 -16.63 4.81 17.90
CA ARG A 13 -17.78 4.11 17.32
C ARG A 13 -18.64 5.13 16.60
N THR A 14 -18.78 4.95 15.29
CA THR A 14 -19.73 5.72 14.50
C THR A 14 -20.71 4.79 13.80
N THR A 15 -21.95 5.23 13.69
CA THR A 15 -22.98 4.55 12.91
C THR A 15 -23.13 5.32 11.61
N ILE A 16 -22.73 4.71 10.49
CA ILE A 16 -22.94 5.30 9.17
C ILE A 16 -24.19 4.66 8.58
N THR A 17 -25.30 5.39 8.63
CA THR A 17 -26.52 5.09 7.88
C THR A 17 -26.30 5.43 6.40
N THR A 18 -25.47 4.64 5.72
CA THR A 18 -25.44 4.61 4.26
C THR A 18 -26.14 3.36 3.77
N ALA A 19 -26.94 3.50 2.71
CA ALA A 19 -27.55 2.37 2.04
C ALA A 19 -26.43 1.52 1.43
N SER A 20 -26.07 0.41 2.09
CA SER A 20 -25.22 -0.59 1.48
C SER A 20 -25.98 -1.23 0.29
N PRO A 21 -25.27 -1.76 -0.72
CA PRO A 21 -25.90 -2.55 -1.80
C PRO A 21 -26.71 -3.75 -1.29
N LEU A 22 -26.53 -4.13 -0.02
CA LEU A 22 -27.21 -5.21 0.69
C LEU A 22 -28.45 -4.73 1.47
N GLY A 23 -28.81 -3.44 1.41
CA GLY A 23 -29.98 -2.88 2.11
C GLY A 23 -29.87 -2.87 3.64
N GLN A 24 -28.66 -3.05 4.19
CA GLN A 24 -28.41 -3.06 5.63
C GLN A 24 -27.68 -1.79 6.07
N SER A 25 -28.07 -1.26 7.23
CA SER A 25 -27.33 -0.20 7.94
C SER A 25 -25.96 -0.73 8.35
N ILE A 26 -24.90 0.02 8.07
CA ILE A 26 -23.56 -0.31 8.58
C ILE A 26 -23.47 0.21 10.02
N GLU A 27 -23.71 -0.69 10.97
CA GLU A 27 -23.62 -0.40 12.40
C GLU A 27 -22.25 -0.80 12.96
N ASN A 28 -21.80 -0.10 14.00
CA ASN A 28 -20.57 -0.43 14.75
C ASN A 28 -19.29 -0.36 13.92
N ILE A 29 -19.12 0.71 13.13
CA ILE A 29 -17.81 1.06 12.58
C ILE A 29 -16.93 1.50 13.75
N GLU A 30 -16.02 0.61 14.15
CA GLU A 30 -14.98 0.89 15.12
C GLU A 30 -13.73 1.33 14.35
N MET A 31 -13.39 2.61 14.47
CA MET A 31 -12.16 3.16 13.89
C MET A 31 -11.25 3.60 15.03
N CYS A 32 -9.98 3.23 14.94
CA CYS A 32 -8.95 3.82 15.78
C CYS A 32 -8.60 5.20 15.22
N ALA A 33 -9.02 6.25 15.93
CA ALA A 33 -8.65 7.61 15.60
C ALA A 33 -7.49 8.03 16.51
N VAL A 34 -6.45 8.61 15.92
CA VAL A 34 -5.42 9.32 16.67
C VAL A 34 -5.67 10.80 16.51
N ALA A 35 -5.96 11.48 17.62
CA ALA A 35 -6.04 12.93 17.64
C ALA A 35 -4.66 13.48 18.06
N GLN A 36 -4.04 14.27 17.17
CA GLN A 36 -2.85 15.03 17.53
C GLN A 36 -3.29 16.36 18.13
N ASN A 37 -3.19 16.51 19.46
CA ASN A 37 -3.45 17.80 20.09
C ASN A 37 -2.37 18.80 19.69
N SER A 38 -2.78 20.00 19.26
CA SER A 38 -1.87 21.14 19.10
C SER A 38 -1.87 21.96 20.41
N GLU A 39 -0.83 22.77 20.63
CA GLU A 39 -0.78 23.70 21.78
C GLU A 39 -1.97 24.69 21.85
N SER A 40 -2.74 24.82 20.75
CA SER A 40 -3.83 25.78 20.61
C SER A 40 -5.25 25.21 20.79
N GLY A 41 -5.41 23.89 21.02
CA GLY A 41 -6.73 23.28 21.23
C GLY A 41 -6.89 21.86 20.65
N PRO A 42 -8.11 21.29 20.72
CA PRO A 42 -8.38 19.90 20.34
C PRO A 42 -7.93 19.61 18.90
N GLY A 43 -7.16 18.54 18.74
CA GLY A 43 -6.58 18.12 17.47
C GLY A 43 -7.58 17.74 16.39
N VAL A 44 -7.23 18.00 15.13
CA VAL A 44 -7.94 17.45 13.96
C VAL A 44 -7.66 15.96 13.81
N ALA A 45 -8.70 15.16 13.53
CA ALA A 45 -8.55 13.73 13.25
C ALA A 45 -7.82 13.55 11.91
N PHE A 46 -6.62 12.95 11.93
CA PHE A 46 -5.94 12.53 10.71
C PHE A 46 -6.47 11.16 10.27
N GLY A 47 -6.67 11.00 8.95
CA GLY A 47 -7.04 9.73 8.33
C GLY A 47 -6.03 8.60 8.63
N PRO A 48 -6.33 7.36 8.18
CA PRO A 48 -5.65 6.15 8.65
C PRO A 48 -4.11 6.27 8.54
N ILE A 49 -3.43 6.20 9.69
CA ILE A 49 -1.98 6.31 9.80
C ILE A 49 -1.38 4.89 9.80
N PRO A 50 -0.32 4.61 9.03
CA PRO A 50 0.39 3.34 9.09
C PRO A 50 0.85 3.02 10.52
N GLY A 51 0.46 1.86 11.06
CA GLY A 51 0.84 1.41 12.41
C GLY A 51 -0.24 1.50 13.49
N THR A 52 -1.47 1.95 13.17
CA THR A 52 -2.59 1.93 14.11
C THR A 52 -3.62 0.85 13.76
N CYS A 53 -4.22 0.25 14.80
CA CYS A 53 -5.07 -0.93 14.73
C CYS A 53 -6.16 -0.83 13.64
N TYR A 54 -6.10 -1.76 12.71
CA TYR A 54 -7.11 -2.01 11.70
C TYR A 54 -8.13 -2.99 12.28
N SER A 55 -9.28 -2.51 12.74
CA SER A 55 -10.50 -3.33 12.82
C SER A 55 -11.24 -3.18 11.50
N GLY A 56 -10.67 -3.75 10.45
CA GLY A 56 -11.42 -3.99 9.23
C GLY A 56 -12.63 -4.86 9.55
N PHE A 57 -13.77 -4.46 9.01
CA PHE A 57 -14.94 -5.32 8.92
C PHE A 57 -14.50 -6.70 8.42
N PRO A 58 -14.87 -7.80 9.08
CA PRO A 58 -14.76 -9.09 8.43
C PRO A 58 -15.62 -8.99 7.18
N THR A 59 -14.96 -8.96 6.01
CA THR A 59 -15.61 -9.24 4.75
C THR A 59 -16.39 -10.53 4.94
N ALA A 60 -17.65 -10.59 4.51
CA ALA A 60 -18.50 -11.77 4.67
C ALA A 60 -17.93 -13.04 4.00
N VAL A 61 -16.81 -12.89 3.29
CA VAL A 61 -16.01 -13.94 2.70
C VAL A 61 -15.04 -14.47 3.74
N ASN A 62 -15.28 -15.70 4.20
CA ASN A 62 -14.34 -16.46 5.03
C ASN A 62 -13.14 -16.91 4.17
N ALA A 63 -12.33 -15.97 3.73
CA ALA A 63 -11.11 -16.23 2.98
C ALA A 63 -9.89 -15.62 3.65
N THR A 64 -8.78 -16.32 3.55
CA THR A 64 -7.47 -15.83 3.94
C THR A 64 -6.56 -15.84 2.72
N CYS A 65 -5.80 -14.77 2.52
CA CYS A 65 -4.79 -14.73 1.47
C CYS A 65 -3.45 -14.24 2.03
N SER A 66 -2.34 -14.81 1.58
CA SER A 66 -0.97 -14.45 1.99
C SER A 66 -0.05 -14.36 0.79
N ILE A 67 0.91 -13.43 0.84
CA ILE A 67 2.09 -13.48 -0.03
C ILE A 67 3.07 -14.47 0.57
N ASP A 68 3.43 -15.49 -0.20
CA ASP A 68 4.31 -16.57 0.25
C ASP A 68 5.77 -16.34 -0.17
N THR A 69 6.00 -15.40 -1.09
CA THR A 69 7.35 -14.99 -1.49
C THR A 69 8.06 -14.34 -0.30
N PRO A 70 9.22 -14.87 0.14
CA PRO A 70 9.86 -14.48 1.40
C PRO A 70 10.46 -13.07 1.37
N GLU A 71 10.89 -12.61 0.18
CA GLU A 71 11.48 -11.28 0.00
C GLU A 71 10.99 -10.67 -1.32
N LEU A 72 10.49 -9.44 -1.25
CA LEU A 72 10.06 -8.66 -2.41
C LEU A 72 11.12 -7.60 -2.72
N LEU A 73 12.09 -7.96 -3.56
CA LEU A 73 13.20 -7.08 -3.95
C LEU A 73 13.31 -6.93 -5.47
N LEU A 74 13.08 -5.71 -5.95
CA LEU A 74 13.30 -5.32 -7.34
C LEU A 74 14.63 -4.58 -7.47
N ASP A 75 15.72 -5.33 -7.56
CA ASP A 75 17.05 -4.78 -7.75
C ASP A 75 17.34 -4.49 -9.24
N HIS A 76 17.54 -3.22 -9.54
CA HIS A 76 17.92 -2.72 -10.86
C HIS A 76 19.44 -2.79 -11.12
N GLY A 77 20.24 -3.14 -10.10
CA GLY A 77 21.68 -3.27 -10.18
C GLY A 77 22.41 -1.93 -10.32
N SER A 78 23.67 -2.01 -10.75
CA SER A 78 24.47 -0.82 -11.08
C SER A 78 24.16 -0.37 -12.50
N LEU A 79 23.70 0.87 -12.63
CA LEU A 79 23.32 1.47 -13.91
C LEU A 79 24.13 2.72 -14.19
N ASN A 80 24.51 2.91 -15.45
CA ASN A 80 24.99 4.20 -15.90
C ASN A 80 23.83 5.21 -15.94
N PRO A 81 24.07 6.53 -15.78
CA PRO A 81 23.00 7.53 -15.79
C PRO A 81 22.09 7.50 -17.03
N LEU A 82 22.63 7.12 -18.19
CA LEU A 82 21.89 6.97 -19.45
C LEU A 82 21.02 5.70 -19.51
N GLU A 83 21.32 4.71 -18.67
CA GLU A 83 20.61 3.42 -18.62
C GLU A 83 19.47 3.42 -17.61
N VAL A 84 19.37 4.45 -16.75
CA VAL A 84 18.31 4.57 -15.74
C VAL A 84 16.94 4.70 -16.39
N ASN A 85 16.81 5.56 -17.41
CA ASN A 85 15.51 5.85 -18.00
C ASN A 85 15.00 4.67 -18.84
N GLY A 86 13.89 4.07 -18.42
CA GLY A 86 13.29 2.90 -19.06
C GLY A 86 13.87 1.55 -18.60
N ASN A 87 14.78 1.53 -17.62
CA ASN A 87 15.28 0.27 -17.09
C ASN A 87 14.14 -0.53 -16.43
N VAL A 88 14.06 -1.83 -16.74
CA VAL A 88 12.98 -2.70 -16.26
C VAL A 88 13.54 -3.77 -15.35
N LYS A 89 12.86 -3.99 -14.23
CA LYS A 89 13.05 -5.18 -13.39
C LYS A 89 11.72 -5.83 -13.09
N GLU A 90 11.71 -7.16 -13.11
CA GLU A 90 10.54 -7.97 -12.81
C GLU A 90 10.91 -9.04 -11.78
N MET A 91 9.92 -9.44 -10.99
CA MET A 91 9.98 -10.62 -10.14
C MET A 91 8.62 -11.32 -10.12
N ASP A 92 8.67 -12.62 -9.88
CA ASP A 92 7.49 -13.44 -9.65
C ASP A 92 7.15 -13.41 -8.15
N VAL A 93 5.85 -13.25 -7.86
CA VAL A 93 5.30 -13.17 -6.51
C VAL A 93 4.20 -14.20 -6.37
N ASP A 94 4.33 -15.07 -5.38
CA ASP A 94 3.39 -16.13 -5.07
C ASP A 94 2.39 -15.65 -4.02
N ILE A 95 1.11 -15.82 -4.31
CA ILE A 95 0.01 -15.56 -3.40
C ILE A 95 -0.84 -16.82 -3.26
N SER A 96 -1.11 -17.21 -2.03
CA SER A 96 -2.03 -18.30 -1.70
C SER A 96 -3.30 -17.74 -1.07
N CYS A 97 -4.44 -18.31 -1.43
CA CYS A 97 -5.76 -17.99 -0.89
C CYS A 97 -6.50 -19.26 -0.48
N SER A 98 -7.24 -19.20 0.63
CA SER A 98 -8.09 -20.30 1.11
C SER A 98 -9.42 -19.78 1.66
N PRO A 99 -10.57 -20.10 1.02
CA PRO A 99 -10.70 -20.71 -0.31
C PRO A 99 -10.21 -19.76 -1.43
N ASP A 100 -10.15 -20.24 -2.67
CA ASP A 100 -9.83 -19.39 -3.81
C ASP A 100 -10.85 -18.25 -3.95
N VAL A 101 -10.37 -17.02 -3.88
CA VAL A 101 -11.15 -15.79 -4.01
C VAL A 101 -10.41 -14.81 -4.91
N THR A 102 -11.13 -13.81 -5.45
CA THR A 102 -10.48 -12.70 -6.14
C THR A 102 -10.19 -11.59 -5.15
N VAL A 103 -8.94 -11.12 -5.12
CA VAL A 103 -8.47 -10.06 -4.23
C VAL A 103 -7.97 -8.88 -5.03
N SER A 104 -8.09 -7.70 -4.42
CA SER A 104 -7.45 -6.48 -4.89
C SER A 104 -6.07 -6.38 -4.24
N VAL A 105 -5.00 -6.41 -5.05
CA VAL A 105 -3.62 -6.18 -4.62
C VAL A 105 -3.19 -4.77 -5.02
N PHE A 106 -2.60 -4.04 -4.08
CA PHE A 106 -2.21 -2.65 -4.31
C PHE A 106 -1.00 -2.21 -3.49
N THR A 107 -0.31 -1.17 -3.96
CA THR A 107 0.85 -0.58 -3.27
C THR A 107 0.42 0.61 -2.40
N ALA A 108 0.95 0.67 -1.18
CA ALA A 108 0.73 1.80 -0.28
C ALA A 108 1.37 3.07 -0.87
N GLY A 109 0.57 4.13 -1.04
CA GLY A 109 1.03 5.39 -1.64
C GLY A 109 0.90 5.49 -3.17
N GLY A 110 0.36 4.47 -3.84
CA GLY A 110 0.13 4.47 -5.28
C GLY A 110 1.23 3.78 -6.08
N ASN A 111 1.23 3.98 -7.40
CA ASN A 111 2.02 3.18 -8.35
C ASN A 111 3.38 3.77 -8.72
N VAL A 112 3.75 4.93 -8.16
CA VAL A 112 5.03 5.60 -8.44
C VAL A 112 5.76 5.83 -7.15
N LEU A 113 6.99 5.34 -7.08
CA LEU A 113 7.92 5.59 -5.98
C LEU A 113 8.96 6.60 -6.44
N LEU A 114 9.19 7.64 -5.66
CA LEU A 114 10.15 8.70 -5.97
C LEU A 114 11.37 8.57 -5.05
N PHE A 115 12.57 8.77 -5.60
CA PHE A 115 13.81 8.80 -4.83
C PHE A 115 14.82 9.74 -5.47
N GLY A 116 15.96 9.97 -4.80
CA GLY A 116 16.93 10.97 -5.24
C GLY A 116 16.34 12.38 -5.31
N ASN A 117 15.58 12.78 -4.28
CA ASN A 117 14.84 14.04 -4.23
C ASN A 117 13.83 14.22 -5.39
N GLY A 118 13.30 13.12 -5.92
CA GLY A 118 12.33 13.12 -7.02
C GLY A 118 12.94 13.12 -8.41
N SER A 119 14.27 13.10 -8.53
CA SER A 119 14.94 13.03 -9.84
C SER A 119 14.85 11.66 -10.50
N ILE A 120 14.61 10.60 -9.71
CA ILE A 120 14.37 9.25 -10.20
C ILE A 120 13.03 8.76 -9.66
N SER A 121 12.33 8.02 -10.50
CA SER A 121 11.07 7.38 -10.19
C SER A 121 11.12 5.89 -10.55
N SER A 122 10.35 5.08 -9.84
CA SER A 122 10.03 3.70 -10.20
C SER A 122 8.52 3.59 -10.35
N THR A 123 8.06 3.19 -11.54
CA THR A 123 6.65 2.87 -11.79
C THR A 123 6.43 1.39 -11.59
N ILE A 124 5.58 1.05 -10.62
CA ILE A 124 5.23 -0.33 -10.29
C ILE A 124 3.96 -0.75 -11.04
N THR A 125 3.95 -1.99 -11.53
CA THR A 125 2.76 -2.67 -12.06
C THR A 125 2.68 -4.10 -11.56
N ILE A 126 1.46 -4.62 -11.46
CA ILE A 126 1.15 -5.99 -11.02
C ILE A 126 0.44 -6.68 -12.17
N ASP A 127 1.04 -7.70 -12.79
CA ASP A 127 0.59 -8.30 -14.05
C ASP A 127 0.29 -7.26 -15.15
N GLY A 128 1.09 -6.20 -15.20
CA GLY A 128 0.87 -5.07 -16.10
C GLY A 128 -0.33 -4.17 -15.74
N GLN A 129 -1.10 -4.50 -14.70
CA GLN A 129 -2.17 -3.66 -14.18
C GLN A 129 -1.61 -2.54 -13.28
N ASN A 130 -2.38 -1.47 -13.15
CA ASN A 130 -2.09 -0.40 -12.20
C ASN A 130 -2.29 -0.93 -10.76
N PRO A 131 -1.28 -0.84 -9.88
CA PRO A 131 -1.33 -1.37 -8.53
C PRO A 131 -2.16 -0.50 -7.57
N ARG A 132 -3.08 0.36 -8.05
CA ARG A 132 -4.15 0.94 -7.22
C ARG A 132 -5.32 -0.01 -7.04
N ARG A 133 -5.49 -0.97 -7.94
CA ARG A 133 -6.56 -1.98 -7.93
C ARG A 133 -6.22 -3.12 -8.90
N ALA A 134 -5.09 -3.80 -8.69
CA ALA A 134 -4.77 -4.97 -9.50
C ALA A 134 -5.57 -6.16 -8.98
N LEU A 135 -6.32 -6.82 -9.86
CA LEU A 135 -7.14 -7.98 -9.46
C LEU A 135 -6.36 -9.26 -9.65
N ILE A 136 -6.32 -10.08 -8.60
CA ILE A 136 -5.67 -11.39 -8.57
C ILE A 136 -6.70 -12.42 -8.16
N SER A 137 -6.90 -13.45 -9.00
CA SER A 137 -7.86 -14.52 -8.72
C SER A 137 -7.17 -15.79 -8.24
N GLY A 138 -7.59 -16.27 -7.07
CA GLY A 138 -7.14 -17.53 -6.47
C GLY A 138 -5.67 -17.55 -6.09
N SER A 139 -5.23 -18.73 -5.67
CA SER A 139 -3.82 -19.02 -5.41
C SER A 139 -3.04 -19.11 -6.71
N ARG A 140 -2.06 -18.23 -6.91
CA ARG A 140 -1.21 -18.22 -8.13
C ARG A 140 0.04 -17.38 -7.97
N THR A 141 0.91 -17.47 -8.96
CA THR A 141 2.00 -16.52 -9.19
C THR A 141 1.50 -15.33 -10.01
N PHE A 142 1.91 -14.12 -9.64
CA PHE A 142 1.75 -12.90 -10.44
C PHE A 142 3.09 -12.18 -10.57
N LYS A 143 3.19 -11.29 -11.55
CA LYS A 143 4.40 -10.56 -11.87
C LYS A 143 4.37 -9.16 -11.27
N LEU A 144 5.35 -8.86 -10.43
CA LEU A 144 5.62 -7.51 -9.96
C LEU A 144 6.71 -6.89 -10.84
N LYS A 145 6.43 -5.75 -11.46
CA LYS A 145 7.37 -5.06 -12.37
C LYS A 145 7.62 -3.64 -11.91
N SER A 146 8.88 -3.23 -11.94
CA SER A 146 9.35 -1.85 -11.79
C SER A 146 9.95 -1.35 -13.10
N VAL A 147 9.58 -0.14 -13.50
CA VAL A 147 10.22 0.59 -14.61
C VAL A 147 10.78 1.90 -14.07
N LEU A 148 12.08 2.12 -14.22
CA LEU A 148 12.73 3.35 -13.80
C LEU A 148 12.48 4.48 -14.80
N GLY A 149 12.33 5.69 -14.28
CA GLY A 149 12.31 6.93 -15.04
C GLY A 149 13.17 7.98 -14.35
N ALA A 150 13.82 8.83 -15.13
CA ALA A 150 14.67 9.90 -14.60
C ALA A 150 14.32 11.25 -15.23
N SER A 151 14.35 12.31 -14.43
CA SER A 151 14.29 13.69 -14.91
C SER A 151 15.71 14.22 -15.08
N GLY A 152 16.18 14.35 -16.33
CA GLY A 152 17.57 14.72 -16.63
C GLY A 152 18.55 13.58 -16.38
N THR A 153 19.81 13.92 -16.13
CA THR A 153 20.88 12.94 -15.87
C THR A 153 21.01 12.72 -14.37
N PRO A 154 20.72 11.51 -13.84
CA PRO A 154 20.92 11.21 -12.43
C PRO A 154 22.37 11.39 -12.00
N MET A 155 22.58 11.89 -10.77
CA MET A 155 23.92 11.92 -10.18
C MET A 155 24.35 10.50 -9.78
N PRO A 156 25.63 10.13 -9.93
CA PRO A 156 26.12 8.85 -9.44
C PRO A 156 25.92 8.70 -7.92
N SER A 157 25.09 7.75 -7.51
CA SER A 157 24.83 7.44 -6.10
C SER A 157 24.08 6.10 -5.98
N ASN A 158 23.89 5.65 -4.74
CA ASN A 158 23.02 4.51 -4.43
C ASN A 158 21.61 5.03 -4.14
N TYR A 159 20.65 4.57 -4.93
CA TYR A 159 19.26 4.94 -4.79
C TYR A 159 18.41 3.73 -4.39
N GLY A 160 17.47 3.95 -3.48
CA GLY A 160 16.52 2.94 -3.06
C GLY A 160 15.29 3.58 -2.42
N ASN A 161 14.16 2.89 -2.52
CA ASN A 161 12.93 3.23 -1.81
C ASN A 161 12.12 1.95 -1.59
N SER A 162 11.12 2.01 -0.72
CA SER A 162 10.25 0.89 -0.40
C SER A 162 8.78 1.30 -0.37
N THR A 163 7.91 0.33 -0.58
CA THR A 163 6.47 0.44 -0.38
C THR A 163 5.95 -0.87 0.18
N THR A 164 4.71 -0.86 0.68
CA THR A 164 4.03 -2.04 1.19
C THR A 164 3.04 -2.54 0.14
N LEU A 165 3.07 -3.84 -0.14
CA LEU A 165 2.02 -4.50 -0.90
C LEU A 165 0.88 -4.88 0.06
N LEU A 166 -0.33 -4.46 -0.26
CA LEU A 166 -1.55 -4.68 0.51
C LEU A 166 -2.48 -5.60 -0.28
N ILE A 167 -3.12 -6.52 0.43
CA ILE A 167 -4.16 -7.41 -0.10
C ILE A 167 -5.49 -6.96 0.53
N ASN A 168 -6.48 -6.68 -0.29
CA ASN A 168 -7.85 -6.50 0.12
C ASN A 168 -8.72 -7.63 -0.43
N ILE A 169 -9.37 -8.36 0.47
CA ILE A 169 -10.36 -9.37 0.16
C ILE A 169 -11.70 -8.63 0.06
N GLU A 170 -12.41 -8.75 -1.06
CA GLU A 170 -13.72 -8.13 -1.28
C GLU A 170 -14.86 -9.14 -1.06
#